data_AF-Q504P1-F1
#
_entry.id   AF-Q504P1-F1
#
_cell.length_a   1.000
_cell.length_b   1.000
_cell.length_c   1.000
_cell.angle_alpha   90.00
_cell.angle_beta   90.00
_cell.angle_gamma   90.00
#
_symmetry.space_group_name_H-M   'P 1'
#
loop_
_entity.id
_entity.type
_entity.pdbx_description
1 polymer ?
#
loop_
_entity_poly.entity_id
_entity_poly.type
_entity_poly.pdbx_seq_one_letter_code
_entity_poly.pdbx_strand_id
1 'polypeptide(L)' 'MLLHHQALLYSSGWSSEKQAQHLCLRVTELVQHVTGWKPKPGLKVLVFELSCEGEEEEMAFPPLHYEL' A
#
# COMPACT_ATOMS: atom_id res chain seq x y z
N MET A 1 -2.43 6.24 5.32
CA MET A 1 -2.46 5.64 3.98
C MET A 1 -1.18 4.91 3.64
N LEU A 2 -1.33 3.78 2.96
CA LEU A 2 -0.26 3.07 2.24
C LEU A 2 -0.57 3.12 0.74
N LEU A 3 0.38 3.57 -0.07
CA LEU A 3 0.21 3.67 -1.52
C LEU A 3 1.32 2.96 -2.28
N HIS A 4 0.99 2.52 -3.49
CA HIS A 4 1.96 2.08 -4.49
C HIS A 4 1.81 2.97 -5.72
N HIS A 5 2.76 3.90 -5.91
CA HIS A 5 2.59 5.05 -6.80
C HIS A 5 1.27 5.76 -6.46
N GLN A 6 0.37 5.93 -7.43
CA GLN A 6 -0.93 6.59 -7.24
C GLN A 6 -2.03 5.67 -6.70
N ALA A 7 -1.74 4.38 -6.49
CA ALA A 7 -2.75 3.41 -6.06
C ALA A 7 -2.82 3.32 -4.53
N LEU A 8 -4.00 3.59 -3.96
CA LEU A 8 -4.26 3.48 -2.53
C LEU A 8 -4.47 2.01 -2.14
N LEU A 9 -3.49 1.43 -1.45
CA LEU A 9 -3.53 0.03 -1.00
C LEU A 9 -4.27 -0.14 0.32
N TYR A 10 -4.15 0.84 1.21
CA TYR A 10 -4.84 0.85 2.51
C TYR A 10 -5.07 2.28 3.00
N SER A 11 -6.22 2.50 3.63
CA SER A 11 -6.54 3.73 4.37
C SER A 11 -7.29 3.41 5.66
N SER A 12 -6.94 4.11 6.74
CA SER A 12 -7.63 4.04 8.03
C SER A 12 -9.02 4.68 8.00
N GLY A 13 -9.29 5.56 7.02
CA GLY A 13 -10.59 6.17 6.76
C GLY A 13 -11.57 5.26 6.03
N TRP A 14 -11.17 4.05 5.62
CA TRP A 14 -12.09 3.07 5.03
C TRP A 14 -13.00 2.43 6.09
N SER A 15 -14.12 1.84 5.64
CA SER A 15 -14.97 1.03 6.52
C SER A 15 -14.19 -0.16 7.09
N SER A 16 -14.54 -0.59 8.31
CA SER A 16 -13.87 -1.71 8.98
C SER A 16 -13.92 -3.00 8.15
N GLU A 17 -15.01 -3.23 7.42
CA GLU A 17 -15.13 -4.39 6.52
C GLU A 17 -14.09 -4.34 5.40
N LYS A 18 -13.97 -3.19 4.72
CA LYS A 18 -12.99 -3.01 3.65
C LYS A 18 -11.56 -3.14 4.18
N GLN A 19 -11.28 -2.54 5.34
CA GLN A 19 -9.99 -2.69 6.00
C GLN A 19 -9.68 -4.17 6.28
N ALA A 20 -10.62 -4.92 6.86
CA ALA A 20 -10.44 -6.34 7.16
C ALA A 20 -10.18 -7.17 5.88
N GLN A 21 -10.91 -6.90 4.79
CA GLN A 21 -10.69 -7.59 3.51
C GLN A 21 -9.26 -7.37 2.97
N HIS A 22 -8.69 -6.18 3.13
CA HIS A 22 -7.36 -5.84 2.62
C HIS A 22 -6.24 -6.31 3.57
N LEU A 23 -6.45 -6.22 4.88
CA LEU A 23 -5.48 -6.65 5.91
C LEU A 23 -5.24 -8.17 5.91
N CYS A 24 -6.19 -8.96 5.40
CA CYS A 24 -6.03 -10.40 5.24
C CYS A 24 -5.13 -10.81 4.05
N LEU A 25 -4.73 -9.89 3.17
CA LEU A 25 -3.94 -10.17 1.97
C LEU A 25 -2.44 -10.00 2.24
N ARG A 26 -1.60 -10.80 1.58
CA ARG A 26 -0.16 -10.51 1.52
C ARG A 26 0.07 -9.22 0.75
N VAL A 27 1.15 -8.51 1.04
CA VAL A 27 1.51 -7.23 0.38
C VAL A 27 1.50 -7.37 -1.15
N THR A 28 2.04 -8.46 -1.70
CA THR A 28 2.04 -8.70 -3.16
C THR A 28 0.65 -8.98 -3.72
N GLU A 29 -0.19 -9.72 -2.98
CA GLU A 29 -1.58 -10.01 -3.36
C GLU A 29 -2.42 -8.73 -3.33
N LEU A 30 -2.20 -7.88 -2.34
CA LEU A 30 -2.83 -6.57 -2.20
C LEU A 30 -2.50 -5.67 -3.40
N VAL A 31 -1.21 -5.56 -3.75
CA VAL A 31 -0.77 -4.76 -4.90
C VAL A 31 -1.38 -5.31 -6.20
N GLN A 32 -1.36 -6.62 -6.39
CA GLN A 32 -1.97 -7.25 -7.57
C GLN A 32 -3.49 -7.02 -7.63
N HIS A 33 -4.20 -7.14 -6.51
CA HIS A 33 -5.64 -6.96 -6.45
C HIS A 33 -6.06 -5.52 -6.77
N VAL A 34 -5.35 -4.53 -6.22
CA VAL A 34 -5.68 -3.11 -6.38
C VAL A 34 -5.24 -2.57 -7.75
N THR A 35 -4.10 -3.01 -8.26
CA THR A 35 -3.47 -2.40 -9.46
C THR A 35 -3.43 -3.30 -10.70
N GLY A 36 -3.84 -4.56 -10.57
CA GLY A 36 -3.66 -5.56 -11.62
C GLY A 36 -2.18 -5.92 -11.88
N TRP A 37 -1.28 -5.41 -11.05
CA TRP A 37 0.16 -5.63 -11.19
C TRP A 37 0.53 -7.10 -11.11
N LYS A 38 1.50 -7.51 -11.93
CA LYS A 38 2.09 -8.84 -11.89
C LYS A 38 3.59 -8.73 -11.62
N PRO A 39 4.15 -9.54 -10.72
CA PRO A 39 5.58 -9.53 -10.45
C PRO A 39 6.37 -9.86 -11.71
N LYS A 40 7.34 -9.00 -12.03
CA LYS A 40 8.30 -9.26 -13.10
C LYS A 40 9.34 -10.27 -12.60
N PRO A 41 9.78 -11.22 -13.43
CA PRO A 41 10.88 -12.11 -13.09
C PRO A 41 12.12 -11.31 -12.64
N GLY A 42 12.68 -11.67 -11.48
CA GLY A 42 13.87 -11.01 -10.93
C GLY A 42 13.61 -9.72 -10.15
N LEU A 43 12.35 -9.31 -9.96
CA LEU A 43 12.04 -8.23 -9.03
C LEU A 43 12.34 -8.66 -7.59
N LYS A 44 13.02 -7.79 -6.83
CA LYS A 44 13.41 -8.04 -5.44
C LYS A 44 12.81 -7.07 -4.44
N VAL A 45 12.34 -5.91 -4.89
CA VAL A 45 11.89 -4.82 -4.01
C VAL A 45 10.65 -4.17 -4.59
N LEU A 46 9.65 -3.94 -3.74
CA LEU A 46 8.52 -3.04 -3.98
C LEU A 46 8.74 -1.73 -3.21
N VAL A 47 8.36 -0.62 -3.81
CA VAL A 47 8.46 0.71 -3.20
C VAL A 47 7.07 1.25 -2.93
N PHE A 48 6.84 1.68 -1.70
CA PHE A 48 5.56 2.22 -1.23
C PHE A 48 5.71 3.63 -0.68
N GLU A 49 4.63 4.39 -0.76
CA GLU A 49 4.50 5.71 -0.15
C GLU A 49 3.62 5.60 1.09
N LEU A 50 3.94 6.42 2.10
CA LEU A 50 3.27 6.46 3.39
C LEU A 50 2.74 7.86 3.66
N SER A 51 1.59 7.94 4.30
CA SER A 51 0.99 9.19 4.78
C SER A 51 0.18 8.90 6.04
N CYS A 52 0.17 9.83 7.00
CA CYS A 52 -0.69 9.77 8.16
C CYS A 52 -2.07 10.37 7.84
N GLU A 53 -3.13 9.69 8.23
CA GLU A 53 -4.49 10.22 8.10
C GLU A 53 -4.90 10.86 9.42
N GLY A 54 -5.33 12.12 9.36
CA GLY A 54 -5.75 12.89 10.54
C GLY A 54 -4.69 13.83 11.11
N GLU A 55 -3.53 13.96 10.46
CA GLU A 55 -2.57 15.03 10.74
C GLU A 55 -2.93 16.26 9.89
N GLU A 56 -2.95 17.44 10.51
CA GLU A 56 -3.31 18.71 9.84
C GLU A 56 -2.21 19.22 8.88
N GLU A 57 -0.99 18.71 9.02
CA GLU A 57 0.14 18.96 8.14
C GLU A 57 0.44 17.70 7.31
N GLU A 58 0.61 17.85 6.00
CA GLU A 58 1.11 16.76 5.14
C GLU A 58 2.55 16.43 5.55
N MET A 59 2.72 15.43 6.43
CA MET A 59 4.03 14.84 6.66
C MET A 59 4.46 14.03 5.45
N ALA A 60 5.57 14.45 4.83
CA ALA A 60 6.24 13.68 3.80
C ALA A 60 7.12 12.60 4.45
N PHE A 61 6.71 11.34 4.33
CA PHE A 61 7.50 10.20 4.78
C PHE A 61 8.50 9.75 3.71
N PRO A 62 9.68 9.23 4.10
CA PRO A 62 10.55 8.54 3.14
C PRO A 62 9.83 7.30 2.59
N PRO A 63 10.13 6.89 1.35
CA PRO A 63 9.51 5.73 0.74
C PRO A 63 9.93 4.43 1.47
N LEU A 64 8.97 3.52 1.61
CA LEU A 64 9.16 2.21 2.20
C LEU A 64 9.64 1.22 1.12
N HIS A 65 10.78 0.58 1.36
CA HIS A 65 11.31 -0.48 0.50
C HIS A 65 10.98 -1.83 1.11
N TYR A 66 10.19 -2.64 0.39
CA TYR A 66 9.73 -3.96 0.83
C TYR A 66 10.44 -5.04 0.01
N GLU A 67 11.20 -5.91 0.66
CA GLU A 67 11.92 -7.02 0.01
C GLU A 67 10.99 -8.22 -0.24
N LEU A 68 11.10 -8.81 -1.44
CA LEU A 68 10.26 -9.92 -1.94
C LEU A 68 10.87 -11.31 -1.72
#